data_AF-A0A6C0I2E6-F1
#
_entry.id   AF-A0A6C0I2E6-F1
#
_cell.length_a   1.000
_cell.length_b   1.000
_cell.length_c   1.000
_cell.angle_alpha   90.00
_cell.angle_beta   90.00
_cell.angle_gamma   90.00
#
_symmetry.space_group_name_H-M   'P 1'
#
loop_
_entity.id
_entity.type
_entity.pdbx_description
1 polymer ?
#
loop_
_entity_poly.entity_id
_entity_poly.type
_entity_poly.pdbx_seq_one_letter_code
_entity_poly.pdbx_strand_id
1 'polypeptide(L)'
;MIIIILIFLLLLIIVQIIFFLYSYKGVYRGGNKYNNSGTKDKYNYNITNNLQVANTLLHKKFNKQQYTKQEKEFILLASSKEWPLPNIWMDLSLPALVPYRLNKQNILAHHLTYNHSGQRKLFLVELALLNAFLSDAGENVVILYAGAASGIHIPLFIELFPNCIWHLYDPAKFAIKENRNIKIYNTFFTDETAKKWNKKCDIFICDIRLGNKIDFENQVDTDMKMQDRWTRLIEPRKGASLKFRPPYTYEDILYEYINGRILWQMCPPKASTETRLIVDAKDANMHSLPMKISIRAYQNLCAEHNIIDRPWKTYKIPHPDVKHILGYDRCFDCTCEAMCWLSYMKLKNTKKRSLSEHMNALTKITHQPLKSNKTMHGHFQFDMAAVRISKMIY
;
A
#
# COMPACT_ATOMS: atom_id res chain seq x y z
N MET A 1 -45.39 0.95 1.96
CA MET A 1 -44.02 1.49 2.08
C MET A 1 -42.95 0.39 2.06
N ILE A 2 -43.04 -0.65 2.90
CA ILE A 2 -42.05 -1.76 2.95
C ILE A 2 -41.93 -2.52 1.61
N ILE A 3 -43.05 -2.78 0.94
CA ILE A 3 -43.07 -3.46 -0.37
C ILE A 3 -42.33 -2.62 -1.44
N ILE A 4 -42.45 -1.30 -1.40
CA ILE A 4 -41.78 -0.39 -2.34
C ILE A 4 -40.25 -0.42 -2.12
N ILE A 5 -39.81 -0.47 -0.86
CA ILE A 5 -38.39 -0.56 -0.50
C ILE A 5 -37.79 -1.90 -0.97
N LEU A 6 -38.53 -3.01 -0.80
CA LEU A 6 -38.09 -4.33 -1.27
C LEU A 6 -38.00 -4.42 -2.80
N ILE A 7 -38.96 -3.83 -3.52
CA ILE A 7 -38.92 -3.74 -4.99
C ILE A 7 -37.71 -2.91 -5.44
N PHE A 8 -37.41 -1.80 -4.76
CA PHE A 8 -36.25 -0.95 -5.08
C PHE A 8 -34.91 -1.67 -4.84
N LEU A 9 -34.78 -2.41 -3.74
CA LEU A 9 -33.60 -3.24 -3.45
C LEU A 9 -33.43 -4.37 -4.47
N LEU A 10 -34.53 -5.03 -4.87
CA LEU A 10 -34.49 -6.07 -5.90
C LEU A 10 -34.04 -5.50 -7.25
N LEU A 11 -34.52 -4.31 -7.62
CA LEU A 11 -34.11 -3.61 -8.84
C LEU A 11 -32.62 -3.24 -8.81
N LEU A 12 -32.08 -2.79 -7.67
CA LEU A 12 -30.64 -2.51 -7.53
C LEU A 12 -29.79 -3.77 -7.71
N ILE A 13 -30.22 -4.91 -7.16
CA ILE A 13 -29.53 -6.19 -7.33
C ILE A 13 -29.58 -6.64 -8.80
N ILE A 14 -30.73 -6.49 -9.47
CA ILE A 14 -30.89 -6.82 -10.90
C ILE A 14 -29.97 -5.93 -11.76
N VAL A 15 -29.88 -4.63 -11.47
CA VAL A 15 -28.98 -3.71 -12.19
C VAL A 15 -27.51 -4.11 -12.01
N GLN A 16 -27.10 -4.49 -10.79
CA GLN A 16 -25.73 -4.98 -10.53
C GLN A 16 -25.44 -6.29 -11.30
N ILE A 17 -26.39 -7.23 -11.34
CA ILE A 17 -26.26 -8.49 -12.11
C ILE A 17 -26.19 -8.21 -13.61
N ILE A 18 -27.02 -7.30 -14.14
CA ILE A 18 -26.99 -6.92 -15.55
C ILE A 18 -25.65 -6.25 -15.90
N PHE A 19 -25.14 -5.36 -15.05
CA PHE A 19 -23.84 -4.71 -15.26
C PHE A 19 -22.69 -5.73 -15.24
N PHE A 20 -22.76 -6.72 -14.36
CA PHE A 20 -21.82 -7.84 -14.30
C PHE A 20 -21.87 -8.70 -15.59
N LEU A 21 -23.07 -9.02 -16.07
CA LEU A 21 -23.27 -9.81 -17.30
C LEU A 21 -22.89 -9.04 -18.58
N TYR A 22 -23.09 -7.72 -18.63
CA TYR A 22 -22.65 -6.89 -19.75
C TYR A 22 -21.13 -6.74 -19.78
N SER A 23 -20.49 -6.57 -18.62
CA SER A 23 -19.04 -6.59 -18.49
C SER A 23 -18.45 -7.93 -18.93
N TYR A 24 -19.19 -9.03 -18.73
CA TYR A 24 -18.81 -10.37 -19.18
C TYR A 24 -18.96 -10.57 -20.69
N LYS A 25 -20.02 -10.04 -21.31
CA LYS A 25 -20.28 -10.18 -22.77
C LYS A 25 -19.45 -9.24 -23.65
N GLY A 26 -18.95 -8.12 -23.12
CA GLY A 26 -18.07 -7.20 -23.84
C GLY A 26 -16.69 -7.76 -24.22
N VAL A 27 -16.31 -8.91 -23.66
CA VAL A 27 -14.98 -9.54 -23.88
C VAL A 27 -14.94 -10.43 -25.13
N TYR A 28 -16.08 -10.75 -25.77
CA TYR A 28 -16.15 -11.79 -26.82
C TYR A 28 -16.68 -11.36 -28.20
N ARG A 29 -16.76 -10.06 -28.52
CA ARG A 29 -17.16 -9.63 -29.87
C ARG A 29 -16.25 -8.52 -30.42
N GLY A 30 -15.17 -8.96 -31.06
CA GLY A 30 -14.26 -8.13 -31.86
C GLY A 30 -13.52 -8.96 -32.90
N GLY A 31 -14.22 -9.80 -33.68
CA GLY A 31 -13.65 -10.55 -34.78
C GLY A 31 -13.79 -9.77 -36.09
N ASN A 32 -12.76 -9.00 -36.47
CA ASN A 32 -12.66 -8.45 -37.81
C ASN A 32 -12.15 -9.53 -38.78
N LYS A 33 -12.89 -9.72 -39.88
CA LYS A 33 -12.50 -10.57 -41.01
C LYS A 33 -11.32 -9.94 -41.74
N TYR A 34 -10.16 -10.59 -41.66
CA TYR A 34 -9.11 -10.45 -42.67
C TYR A 34 -9.00 -11.76 -43.44
N ASN A 35 -9.22 -11.68 -44.75
CA ASN A 35 -8.88 -12.73 -45.69
C ASN A 35 -7.36 -12.83 -45.74
N ASN A 36 -6.79 -13.98 -45.38
CA ASN A 36 -5.52 -14.40 -45.92
C ASN A 36 -5.43 -15.92 -46.00
N SER A 37 -4.98 -16.35 -47.18
CA SER A 37 -4.77 -17.71 -47.66
C SER A 37 -3.68 -18.44 -46.91
N GLY A 38 -3.89 -19.75 -46.70
CA GLY A 38 -2.81 -20.75 -46.56
C GLY A 38 -2.30 -20.99 -45.14
N THR A 39 -2.34 -22.27 -44.74
CA THR A 39 -1.75 -22.88 -43.52
C THR A 39 -2.59 -22.84 -42.23
N LYS A 40 -3.74 -23.52 -42.24
CA LYS A 40 -4.34 -24.10 -41.03
C LYS A 40 -3.70 -25.46 -40.75
N ASP A 41 -3.67 -25.82 -39.47
CA ASP A 41 -3.29 -27.13 -38.91
C ASP A 41 -1.81 -27.29 -38.52
N LYS A 42 -1.39 -26.52 -37.51
CA LYS A 42 -0.35 -26.96 -36.53
C LYS A 42 -0.25 -26.12 -35.24
N TYR A 43 -0.95 -24.99 -35.14
CA TYR A 43 -0.84 -24.08 -33.98
C TYR A 43 -1.94 -24.21 -32.90
N ASN A 44 -3.00 -24.98 -33.13
CA ASN A 44 -4.10 -25.11 -32.14
C ASN A 44 -3.90 -26.20 -31.07
N TYR A 45 -2.81 -26.99 -31.14
CA TYR A 45 -2.59 -28.11 -30.21
C TYR A 45 -1.80 -27.73 -28.93
N ASN A 46 -1.37 -26.48 -28.77
CA ASN A 46 -0.51 -26.04 -27.66
C ASN A 46 -1.11 -24.98 -26.72
N ILE A 47 -2.30 -24.46 -26.99
CA ILE A 47 -2.93 -23.41 -26.16
C ILE A 47 -3.60 -24.02 -24.92
N THR A 48 -4.38 -25.09 -25.12
CA THR A 48 -5.09 -25.81 -24.05
C THR A 48 -4.12 -26.47 -23.07
N ASN A 49 -3.07 -27.14 -23.57
CA ASN A 49 -2.10 -27.84 -22.72
C ASN A 49 -1.31 -26.91 -21.79
N ASN A 50 -0.97 -25.69 -22.23
CA ASN A 50 -0.19 -24.77 -21.40
C ASN A 50 -1.01 -24.05 -20.32
N LEU A 51 -2.26 -23.66 -20.62
CA LEU A 51 -3.22 -23.23 -19.62
C LEU A 51 -3.51 -24.34 -18.61
N GLN A 52 -3.62 -25.58 -19.08
CA GLN A 52 -3.84 -26.75 -18.23
C GLN A 52 -2.63 -27.07 -17.35
N VAL A 53 -1.39 -26.88 -17.83
CA VAL A 53 -0.15 -27.03 -17.04
C VAL A 53 0.00 -25.90 -16.01
N ALA A 54 -0.22 -24.64 -16.40
CA ALA A 54 -0.21 -23.51 -15.47
C ALA A 54 -1.30 -23.66 -14.39
N ASN A 55 -2.51 -24.05 -14.79
CA ASN A 55 -3.59 -24.39 -13.87
C ASN A 55 -3.23 -25.60 -13.00
N THR A 56 -2.56 -26.63 -13.52
CA THR A 56 -2.16 -27.81 -12.73
C THR A 56 -1.06 -27.47 -11.70
N LEU A 57 -0.11 -26.61 -12.06
CA LEU A 57 0.94 -26.13 -11.14
C LEU A 57 0.38 -25.18 -10.08
N LEU A 58 -0.53 -24.29 -10.48
CA LEU A 58 -1.34 -23.47 -9.58
C LEU A 58 -2.16 -24.36 -8.64
N HIS A 59 -2.91 -25.33 -9.16
CA HIS A 59 -3.73 -26.27 -8.37
C HIS A 59 -2.89 -27.11 -7.39
N LYS A 60 -1.74 -27.65 -7.80
CA LYS A 60 -0.85 -28.41 -6.91
C LYS A 60 -0.29 -27.57 -5.75
N LYS A 61 -0.07 -26.27 -5.93
CA LYS A 61 0.33 -25.36 -4.84
C LYS A 61 -0.86 -24.78 -4.06
N PHE A 62 -1.97 -24.46 -4.72
CA PHE A 62 -3.25 -24.05 -4.11
C PHE A 62 -3.90 -25.15 -3.26
N ASN A 63 -3.54 -26.41 -3.48
CA ASN A 63 -3.99 -27.51 -2.63
C ASN A 63 -3.10 -27.69 -1.39
N LYS A 64 -1.87 -27.14 -1.39
CA LYS A 64 -1.03 -27.02 -0.17
C LYS A 64 -1.41 -25.80 0.66
N GLN A 65 -1.94 -24.76 0.04
CA GLN A 65 -2.37 -23.52 0.68
C GLN A 65 -3.86 -23.58 1.00
N GLN A 66 -4.26 -23.22 2.21
CA GLN A 66 -5.64 -23.38 2.68
C GLN A 66 -6.64 -22.38 2.04
N TYR A 67 -6.49 -21.94 0.79
CA TYR A 67 -7.42 -21.00 0.16
C TYR A 67 -8.83 -21.58 0.03
N THR A 68 -9.84 -20.75 0.28
CA THR A 68 -11.24 -21.11 -0.02
C THR A 68 -11.45 -21.20 -1.53
N LYS A 69 -12.54 -21.84 -1.96
CA LYS A 69 -12.93 -21.87 -3.39
C LYS A 69 -13.03 -20.46 -3.97
N GLN A 70 -13.71 -19.57 -3.26
CA GLN A 70 -13.88 -18.17 -3.64
C GLN A 70 -12.55 -17.42 -3.73
N GLU A 71 -11.64 -17.61 -2.78
CA GLU A 71 -10.30 -17.01 -2.84
C GLU A 71 -9.53 -17.49 -4.08
N LYS A 72 -9.59 -18.79 -4.41
CA LYS A 72 -8.95 -19.32 -5.62
C LYS A 72 -9.51 -18.67 -6.88
N GLU A 73 -10.83 -18.47 -6.97
CA GLU A 73 -11.48 -17.78 -8.09
C GLU A 73 -10.98 -16.33 -8.23
N PHE A 74 -10.86 -15.59 -7.12
CA PHE A 74 -10.32 -14.22 -7.15
C PHE A 74 -8.84 -14.18 -7.52
N ILE A 75 -8.03 -15.14 -7.06
CA ILE A 75 -6.63 -15.22 -7.46
C ILE A 75 -6.50 -15.47 -8.96
N LEU A 76 -7.30 -16.39 -9.51
CA LEU A 76 -7.34 -16.65 -10.95
C LEU A 76 -7.75 -15.39 -11.72
N LEU A 77 -8.77 -14.67 -11.26
CA LEU A 77 -9.16 -13.40 -11.87
C LEU A 77 -8.04 -12.35 -11.80
N ALA A 78 -7.42 -12.19 -10.62
CA ALA A 78 -6.34 -11.23 -10.38
C ALA A 78 -5.13 -11.47 -11.29
N SER A 79 -4.78 -12.74 -11.51
CA SER A 79 -3.64 -13.15 -12.34
C SER A 79 -3.93 -13.24 -13.84
N SER A 80 -5.20 -13.30 -14.24
CA SER A 80 -5.59 -13.50 -15.65
C SER A 80 -5.43 -12.27 -16.56
N LYS A 81 -5.23 -11.08 -15.98
CA LYS A 81 -5.23 -9.82 -16.74
C LYS A 81 -4.27 -8.77 -16.19
N GLU A 82 -3.99 -7.78 -17.02
CA GLU A 82 -3.33 -6.55 -16.59
C GLU A 82 -4.35 -5.57 -16.00
N TRP A 83 -4.00 -4.97 -14.86
CA TRP A 83 -4.84 -4.05 -14.11
C TRP A 83 -4.45 -2.59 -14.38
N PRO A 84 -5.41 -1.64 -14.37
CA PRO A 84 -5.09 -0.21 -14.39
C PRO A 84 -4.22 0.16 -13.18
N LEU A 85 -3.53 1.30 -13.22
CA LEU A 85 -2.67 1.74 -12.12
C LEU A 85 -3.40 1.66 -10.77
N PRO A 86 -2.72 1.15 -9.71
CA PRO A 86 -3.35 0.94 -8.43
C PRO A 86 -3.78 2.27 -7.79
N ASN A 87 -4.87 2.24 -7.03
CA ASN A 87 -5.16 3.31 -6.09
C ASN A 87 -4.33 3.10 -4.82
N ILE A 88 -3.50 4.08 -4.48
CA ILE A 88 -2.68 4.04 -3.26
C ILE A 88 -3.50 4.36 -2.00
N TRP A 89 -4.67 4.98 -2.17
CA TRP A 89 -5.60 5.27 -1.09
C TRP A 89 -6.57 4.11 -0.90
N MET A 90 -6.77 3.70 0.35
CA MET A 90 -7.78 2.72 0.71
C MET A 90 -9.17 3.37 0.63
N ASP A 91 -10.08 2.68 -0.05
CA ASP A 91 -11.48 3.04 -0.11
C ASP A 91 -12.28 2.13 0.82
N LEU A 92 -12.66 2.66 1.98
CA LEU A 92 -13.46 1.94 3.00
C LEU A 92 -14.90 1.66 2.55
N SER A 93 -15.38 2.28 1.47
CA SER A 93 -16.72 2.01 0.92
C SER A 93 -16.78 0.71 0.11
N LEU A 94 -15.63 0.16 -0.28
CA LEU A 94 -15.56 -1.08 -1.03
C LEU A 94 -15.86 -2.28 -0.11
N PRO A 95 -16.71 -3.22 -0.56
CA PRO A 95 -16.89 -4.47 0.15
C PRO A 95 -15.62 -5.32 0.00
N ALA A 96 -15.11 -5.84 1.10
CA ALA A 96 -14.07 -6.85 1.07
C ALA A 96 -14.67 -8.23 0.83
N LEU A 97 -14.06 -8.97 -0.10
CA LEU A 97 -14.50 -10.28 -0.55
C LEU A 97 -13.75 -11.41 0.18
N VAL A 98 -12.64 -11.09 0.84
CA VAL A 98 -11.85 -12.04 1.63
C VAL A 98 -11.92 -11.65 3.11
N PRO A 99 -12.51 -12.48 3.99
CA PRO A 99 -12.55 -12.19 5.42
C PRO A 99 -11.15 -12.34 6.03
N TYR A 100 -10.83 -11.44 6.97
CA TYR A 100 -9.63 -11.54 7.78
C TYR A 100 -9.70 -12.76 8.70
N ARG A 101 -8.58 -13.48 8.81
CA ARG A 101 -8.48 -14.71 9.61
C ARG A 101 -7.12 -14.74 10.32
N LEU A 102 -7.07 -14.36 11.59
CA LEU A 102 -5.84 -14.10 12.34
C LEU A 102 -4.76 -15.19 12.17
N ASN A 103 -5.12 -16.46 12.41
CA ASN A 103 -4.16 -17.57 12.35
C ASN A 103 -3.82 -17.98 10.91
N LYS A 104 -4.76 -17.84 9.98
CA LYS A 104 -4.62 -18.29 8.60
C LYS A 104 -3.92 -17.26 7.72
N GLN A 105 -4.02 -15.97 8.05
CA GLN A 105 -3.33 -14.90 7.34
C GLN A 105 -1.82 -15.09 7.42
N ASN A 106 -1.31 -15.46 8.59
CA ASN A 106 0.12 -15.75 8.79
C ASN A 106 0.57 -16.96 7.97
N ILE A 107 -0.21 -18.06 7.97
CA ILE A 107 0.10 -19.27 7.19
C ILE A 107 0.12 -18.96 5.68
N LEU A 108 -0.90 -18.27 5.16
CA LEU A 108 -0.96 -17.89 3.75
C LEU A 108 0.20 -16.94 3.39
N ALA A 109 0.49 -15.97 4.26
CA ALA A 109 1.59 -15.03 4.11
C ALA A 109 2.96 -15.72 4.02
N HIS A 110 3.21 -16.81 4.77
CA HIS A 110 4.50 -17.52 4.72
C HIS A 110 4.85 -18.00 3.30
N HIS A 111 3.84 -18.29 2.48
CA HIS A 111 4.08 -18.80 1.13
C HIS A 111 4.21 -17.71 0.07
N LEU A 112 3.84 -16.46 0.36
CA LEU A 112 3.95 -15.36 -0.61
C LEU A 112 5.43 -14.98 -0.80
N THR A 113 5.83 -14.63 -2.01
CA THR A 113 7.24 -14.39 -2.36
C THR A 113 7.69 -12.95 -2.19
N TYR A 114 6.78 -12.05 -1.80
CA TYR A 114 7.12 -10.63 -1.77
C TYR A 114 7.86 -10.19 -0.51
N ASN A 115 8.78 -9.24 -0.69
CA ASN A 115 9.76 -8.89 0.33
C ASN A 115 9.29 -7.74 1.22
N HIS A 116 9.35 -7.95 2.53
CA HIS A 116 9.22 -6.85 3.48
C HIS A 116 10.50 -6.02 3.49
N SER A 117 10.36 -4.71 3.26
CA SER A 117 11.47 -3.76 3.28
C SER A 117 11.17 -2.62 4.23
N GLY A 118 11.51 -2.77 5.51
CA GLY A 118 11.13 -1.84 6.58
C GLY A 118 11.48 -0.37 6.32
N GLN A 119 12.72 -0.05 5.96
CA GLN A 119 13.16 1.33 5.72
C GLN A 119 12.60 1.87 4.40
N ARG A 120 12.54 1.05 3.35
CA ARG A 120 11.92 1.42 2.07
C ARG A 120 10.43 1.75 2.24
N LYS A 121 9.71 0.94 3.01
CA LYS A 121 8.29 1.14 3.36
C LYS A 121 8.07 2.50 4.04
N LEU A 122 8.87 2.81 5.06
CA LEU A 122 8.79 4.08 5.78
C LEU A 122 9.03 5.27 4.84
N PHE A 123 10.15 5.24 4.11
CA PHE A 123 10.47 6.28 3.14
C PHE A 123 9.35 6.51 2.13
N LEU A 124 8.76 5.45 1.56
CA LEU A 124 7.75 5.60 0.52
C LEU A 124 6.44 6.19 1.03
N VAL A 125 6.03 5.83 2.24
CA VAL A 125 4.88 6.46 2.92
C VAL A 125 5.15 7.94 3.13
N GLU A 126 6.33 8.27 3.65
CA GLU A 126 6.69 9.64 3.98
C GLU A 126 6.86 10.49 2.72
N LEU A 127 7.36 9.92 1.63
CA LEU A 127 7.39 10.58 0.33
C LEU A 127 5.98 10.85 -0.20
N ALA A 128 5.06 9.87 -0.07
CA ALA A 128 3.66 10.06 -0.46
C ALA A 128 2.98 11.18 0.36
N LEU A 129 3.28 11.25 1.66
CA LEU A 129 2.85 12.33 2.55
C LEU A 129 3.37 13.70 2.09
N LEU A 130 4.68 13.83 1.87
CA LEU A 130 5.28 15.08 1.44
C LEU A 130 4.72 15.53 0.08
N ASN A 131 4.55 14.61 -0.86
CA ASN A 131 3.90 14.90 -2.14
C ASN A 131 2.43 15.33 -2.02
N ALA A 132 1.74 14.95 -0.94
CA ALA A 132 0.35 15.34 -0.70
C ALA A 132 0.23 16.74 -0.10
N PHE A 133 1.25 17.22 0.65
CA PHE A 133 1.20 18.49 1.37
C PHE A 133 2.10 19.58 0.80
N LEU A 134 3.08 19.22 -0.02
CA LEU A 134 4.01 20.15 -0.65
C LEU A 134 3.70 20.25 -2.13
N SER A 135 3.78 21.47 -2.65
CA SER A 135 3.69 21.79 -4.07
C SER A 135 5.07 22.03 -4.70
N ASP A 136 6.06 22.29 -3.84
CA ASP A 136 7.42 22.64 -4.20
C ASP A 136 8.40 21.97 -3.22
N ALA A 137 9.40 21.27 -3.76
CA ALA A 137 10.41 20.57 -2.97
C ALA A 137 11.37 21.54 -2.24
N GLY A 138 11.38 22.81 -2.63
CA GLY A 138 12.12 23.90 -2.00
C GLY A 138 11.33 24.65 -0.90
N GLU A 139 10.12 24.23 -0.53
CA GLU A 139 9.38 24.85 0.57
C GLU A 139 10.16 24.75 1.90
N ASN A 140 10.14 25.83 2.69
CA ASN A 140 10.65 25.82 4.05
C ASN A 140 9.59 25.19 4.95
N VAL A 141 9.87 23.98 5.46
CA VAL A 141 8.89 23.15 6.19
C VAL A 141 9.54 22.61 7.44
N VAL A 142 8.85 22.74 8.57
CA VAL A 142 9.25 22.13 9.84
C VAL A 142 8.52 20.80 9.99
N ILE A 143 9.29 19.71 10.01
CA ILE A 143 8.79 18.34 10.15
C ILE A 143 9.10 17.85 11.56
N LEU A 144 8.06 17.46 12.28
CA LEU A 144 8.16 16.87 13.61
C LEU A 144 7.89 15.37 13.51
N TYR A 145 8.87 14.53 13.88
CA TYR A 145 8.76 13.08 13.77
C TYR A 145 8.95 12.41 15.13
N ALA A 146 7.88 11.83 15.70
CA ALA A 146 7.93 10.97 16.87
C ALA A 146 8.03 9.48 16.50
N GLY A 147 8.95 8.74 17.12
CA GLY A 147 9.26 7.35 16.75
C GLY A 147 10.14 7.25 15.50
N ALA A 148 11.14 8.13 15.39
CA ALA A 148 11.92 8.32 14.17
C ALA A 148 13.18 7.44 14.06
N ALA A 149 13.60 6.73 15.12
CA ALA A 149 14.82 5.93 15.07
C ALA A 149 14.61 4.63 14.25
N SER A 150 15.65 4.12 13.57
CA SER A 150 17.02 4.62 13.51
C SER A 150 17.24 5.76 12.50
N GLY A 151 16.24 6.08 11.67
CA GLY A 151 16.24 7.23 10.76
C GLY A 151 17.14 7.12 9.51
N ILE A 152 17.57 5.90 9.12
CA ILE A 152 18.58 5.69 8.05
C ILE A 152 18.18 6.30 6.70
N HIS A 153 16.89 6.36 6.39
CA HIS A 153 16.40 6.89 5.11
C HIS A 153 16.24 8.43 5.11
N ILE A 154 16.23 9.10 6.27
CA ILE A 154 16.00 10.54 6.41
C ILE A 154 17.04 11.40 5.66
N PRO A 155 18.34 11.04 5.58
CA PRO A 155 19.30 11.78 4.77
C PRO A 155 18.90 11.93 3.30
N LEU A 156 18.18 10.95 2.73
CA LEU A 156 17.64 11.07 1.38
C LEU A 156 16.57 12.17 1.31
N PHE A 157 15.74 12.34 2.33
CA PHE A 157 14.79 13.44 2.37
C PHE A 157 15.47 14.80 2.46
N ILE A 158 16.58 14.93 3.19
CA ILE A 158 17.35 16.19 3.21
C ILE A 158 17.89 16.51 1.82
N GLU A 159 18.24 15.51 1.04
CA GLU A 159 18.69 15.70 -0.33
C GLU A 159 17.55 16.10 -1.28
N LEU A 160 16.37 15.52 -1.09
CA LEU A 160 15.20 15.73 -1.97
C LEU A 160 14.40 16.98 -1.62
N PHE A 161 14.41 17.39 -0.34
CA PHE A 161 13.69 18.53 0.23
C PHE A 161 14.66 19.35 1.11
N PRO A 162 15.62 20.06 0.52
CA PRO A 162 16.77 20.65 1.22
C PRO A 162 16.44 21.75 2.24
N ASN A 163 15.22 22.31 2.14
CA ASN A 163 14.75 23.38 3.02
C ASN A 163 13.85 22.87 4.15
N CYS A 164 13.62 21.56 4.23
CA CYS A 164 12.96 20.95 5.38
C CYS A 164 13.88 20.92 6.60
N ILE A 165 13.34 21.21 7.78
CA ILE A 165 13.99 21.05 9.08
C ILE A 165 13.27 19.93 9.83
N TRP A 166 14.01 18.88 10.18
CA TRP A 166 13.50 17.67 10.81
C TRP A 166 13.83 17.66 12.29
N HIS A 167 12.80 17.57 13.13
CA HIS A 167 12.91 17.36 14.57
C HIS A 167 12.52 15.92 14.90
N LEU A 168 13.52 15.11 15.23
CA LEU A 168 13.40 13.65 15.35
C LEU A 168 13.41 13.25 16.82
N TYR A 169 12.30 12.71 17.32
CA TYR A 169 12.16 12.22 18.69
C TYR A 169 12.12 10.70 18.69
N ASP A 170 13.02 10.08 19.45
CA ASP A 170 12.98 8.65 19.74
C ASP A 170 13.91 8.32 20.92
N PRO A 171 13.50 7.52 21.91
CA PRO A 171 14.42 7.05 22.96
C PRO A 171 15.52 6.12 22.41
N ALA A 172 15.29 5.44 21.29
CA ALA A 172 16.28 4.55 20.70
C ALA A 172 17.41 5.32 19.99
N LYS A 173 18.52 4.62 19.75
CA LYS A 173 19.70 5.19 19.10
C LYS A 173 19.45 5.48 17.62
N PHE A 174 19.78 6.69 17.18
CA PHE A 174 19.78 7.07 15.76
C PHE A 174 21.05 6.56 15.07
N ALA A 175 20.91 6.12 13.82
CA ALA A 175 22.01 5.74 12.95
C ALA A 175 22.57 6.92 12.14
N ILE A 176 21.94 8.09 12.25
CA ILE A 176 22.28 9.34 11.58
C ILE A 176 22.77 10.37 12.60
N LYS A 177 23.44 11.42 12.12
CA LYS A 177 23.93 12.52 12.96
C LYS A 177 23.13 13.79 12.71
N GLU A 178 23.05 14.63 13.74
CA GLU A 178 22.50 15.96 13.62
C GLU A 178 23.27 16.79 12.59
N ASN A 179 22.56 17.77 12.01
CA ASN A 179 23.15 18.81 11.18
C ASN A 179 22.24 20.05 11.20
N ARG A 180 22.39 20.97 10.24
CA ARG A 180 21.54 22.17 10.18
C ARG A 180 20.05 21.85 9.92
N ASN A 181 19.76 20.78 9.17
CA ASN A 181 18.43 20.33 8.78
C ASN A 181 17.89 19.18 9.65
N ILE A 182 18.71 18.55 10.49
CA ILE A 182 18.31 17.42 11.36
C ILE A 182 18.64 17.76 12.81
N LYS A 183 17.62 17.75 13.67
CA LYS A 183 17.70 17.86 15.13
C LYS A 183 17.22 16.55 15.75
N ILE A 184 18.00 15.99 16.67
CA ILE A 184 17.75 14.69 17.30
C ILE A 184 17.48 14.89 18.78
N TYR A 185 16.41 14.28 19.24
CA TYR A 185 16.00 14.26 20.64
C TYR A 185 15.90 12.80 21.09
N ASN A 186 16.96 12.33 21.75
CA ASN A 186 17.03 10.97 22.30
C ASN A 186 16.18 10.81 23.57
N THR A 187 14.88 10.98 23.44
CA THR A 187 13.92 10.93 24.55
C THR A 187 12.55 10.46 24.06
N PHE A 188 11.70 10.07 25.01
CA PHE A 188 10.29 9.79 24.72
C PHE A 188 9.56 11.06 24.28
N PHE A 189 8.66 10.91 23.31
CA PHE A 189 7.70 11.95 22.98
C PHE A 189 6.52 11.88 23.97
N THR A 190 6.14 13.01 24.56
CA THR A 190 5.13 13.09 25.62
C THR A 190 4.09 14.15 25.33
N ASP A 191 3.01 14.19 26.12
CA ASP A 191 1.98 15.24 26.02
C ASP A 191 2.55 16.65 26.25
N GLU A 192 3.50 16.80 27.18
CA GLU A 192 4.19 18.07 27.44
C GLU A 192 5.02 18.48 26.22
N THR A 193 5.65 17.51 25.56
CA THR A 193 6.40 17.75 24.33
C THR A 193 5.46 18.15 23.20
N ALA A 194 4.35 17.44 23.01
CA ALA A 194 3.32 17.77 22.01
C ALA A 194 2.78 19.20 22.21
N LYS A 195 2.46 19.58 23.45
CA LYS A 195 2.01 20.94 23.80
C LYS A 195 3.04 22.01 23.46
N LYS A 196 4.34 21.75 23.69
CA LYS A 196 5.42 22.68 23.31
C LYS A 196 5.48 22.92 21.81
N TRP A 197 5.01 21.96 21.00
CA TRP A 197 4.97 22.00 19.54
C TRP A 197 3.68 22.58 18.94
N ASN A 198 2.72 23.02 19.77
CA ASN A 198 1.46 23.60 19.30
C ASN A 198 1.69 24.68 18.23
N LYS A 199 1.17 24.44 17.02
CA LYS A 199 1.28 25.28 15.82
C LYS A 199 2.70 25.62 15.39
N LYS A 200 3.72 24.89 15.85
CA LYS A 200 5.14 25.15 15.54
C LYS A 200 5.69 24.31 14.42
N CYS A 201 5.10 23.15 14.11
CA CYS A 201 5.45 22.37 12.93
C CYS A 201 4.43 22.50 11.80
N ASP A 202 4.88 22.22 10.58
CA ASP A 202 4.01 22.14 9.41
C ASP A 202 3.45 20.74 9.25
N ILE A 203 4.29 19.72 9.43
CA ILE A 203 3.94 18.32 9.25
C ILE A 203 4.35 17.54 10.50
N PHE A 204 3.42 16.74 11.02
CA PHE A 204 3.67 15.79 12.10
C PHE A 204 3.69 14.35 11.57
N ILE A 205 4.72 13.58 11.90
CA ILE A 205 4.83 12.16 11.56
C ILE A 205 4.94 11.39 12.87
N CYS A 206 4.10 10.36 13.04
CA CYS A 206 4.13 9.52 14.22
C CYS A 206 4.22 8.03 13.85
N ASP A 207 5.27 7.37 14.36
CA ASP A 207 5.47 5.93 14.22
C ASP A 207 5.86 5.25 15.54
N ILE A 208 5.33 5.76 16.65
CA ILE A 208 5.58 5.20 17.98
C ILE A 208 5.12 3.74 18.12
N ARG A 209 5.81 3.02 19.00
CA ARG A 209 5.41 1.72 19.54
C ARG A 209 5.96 1.59 20.95
N LEU A 210 5.13 1.42 21.98
CA LEU A 210 5.63 1.25 23.36
C LEU A 210 6.11 -0.19 23.66
N GLY A 211 5.71 -1.18 22.85
CA GLY A 211 6.37 -2.50 22.81
C GLY A 211 5.94 -3.53 23.86
N ASN A 212 4.80 -3.35 24.54
CA ASN A 212 4.26 -4.39 25.43
C ASN A 212 3.74 -5.60 24.65
N LYS A 213 4.31 -6.78 24.91
CA LYS A 213 3.95 -8.05 24.22
C LYS A 213 2.86 -8.85 24.92
N ILE A 214 2.58 -8.57 26.19
CA ILE A 214 1.62 -9.35 26.99
C ILE A 214 0.19 -9.03 26.52
N ASP A 215 -0.08 -7.77 26.26
CA ASP A 215 -1.39 -7.29 25.82
C ASP A 215 -1.24 -6.37 24.60
N PHE A 216 -0.92 -7.02 23.48
CA PHE A 216 -0.52 -6.32 22.26
C PHE A 216 -1.64 -5.45 21.67
N GLU A 217 -2.89 -5.92 21.70
CA GLU A 217 -4.01 -5.17 21.11
C GLU A 217 -4.40 -3.95 21.97
N ASN A 218 -4.36 -4.05 23.31
CA ASN A 218 -4.57 -2.88 24.17
C ASN A 218 -3.41 -1.89 24.09
N GLN A 219 -2.18 -2.35 23.87
CA GLN A 219 -1.05 -1.48 23.60
C GLN A 219 -1.24 -0.73 22.27
N VAL A 220 -1.70 -1.42 21.23
CA VAL A 220 -2.02 -0.80 19.93
C VAL A 220 -3.08 0.29 20.08
N ASP A 221 -4.15 0.04 20.84
CA ASP A 221 -5.18 1.05 21.12
C ASP A 221 -4.61 2.26 21.87
N THR A 222 -3.75 2.02 22.87
CA THR A 222 -3.07 3.06 23.64
C THR A 222 -2.18 3.92 22.74
N ASP A 223 -1.34 3.29 21.91
CA ASP A 223 -0.46 3.98 20.97
C ASP A 223 -1.28 4.82 19.97
N MET A 224 -2.41 4.31 19.47
CA MET A 224 -3.30 5.06 18.59
C MET A 224 -3.92 6.27 19.31
N LYS A 225 -4.44 6.11 20.53
CA LYS A 225 -5.00 7.22 21.31
C LYS A 225 -3.97 8.31 21.63
N MET A 226 -2.71 7.93 21.88
CA MET A 226 -1.61 8.88 22.05
C MET A 226 -1.35 9.67 20.76
N GLN A 227 -1.30 8.99 19.61
CA GLN A 227 -1.13 9.63 18.30
C GLN A 227 -2.23 10.63 17.97
N ASP A 228 -3.49 10.28 18.23
CA ASP A 228 -4.65 11.17 18.05
C ASP A 228 -4.50 12.42 18.95
N ARG A 229 -4.32 12.20 20.26
CA ARG A 229 -4.17 13.27 21.24
C ARG A 229 -3.01 14.21 20.89
N TRP A 230 -1.84 13.68 20.55
CA TRP A 230 -0.69 14.49 20.18
C TRP A 230 -0.93 15.31 18.92
N THR A 231 -1.57 14.72 17.91
CA THR A 231 -1.92 15.45 16.68
C THR A 231 -2.79 16.67 16.99
N ARG A 232 -3.77 16.50 17.89
CA ARG A 232 -4.65 17.59 18.36
C ARG A 232 -3.97 18.61 19.25
N LEU A 233 -3.00 18.20 20.07
CA LEU A 233 -2.19 19.13 20.87
C LEU A 233 -1.22 19.94 19.99
N ILE A 234 -0.71 19.33 18.92
CA ILE A 234 0.26 19.94 18.02
C ILE A 234 -0.43 20.87 17.02
N GLU A 235 -1.60 20.54 16.48
CA GLU A 235 -2.26 21.28 15.38
C GLU A 235 -1.27 21.64 14.25
N PRO A 236 -0.69 20.63 13.56
CA PRO A 236 0.28 20.86 12.49
C PRO A 236 -0.33 21.70 11.35
N ARG A 237 0.44 22.68 10.82
CA ARG A 237 -0.09 23.68 9.88
C ARG A 237 -0.55 23.12 8.53
N LYS A 238 0.04 22.01 8.08
CA LYS A 238 -0.33 21.31 6.82
C LYS A 238 -1.05 20.00 7.08
N GLY A 239 -0.55 19.17 7.99
CA GLY A 239 -1.21 17.92 8.35
C GLY A 239 -0.30 16.91 9.08
N ALA A 240 -0.76 15.66 9.17
CA ALA A 240 -0.04 14.60 9.85
C ALA A 240 -0.09 13.25 9.12
N SER A 241 0.88 12.37 9.43
CA SER A 241 0.88 10.95 9.08
C SER A 241 0.99 10.11 10.34
N LEU A 242 -0.05 9.33 10.62
CA LEU A 242 -0.13 8.48 11.81
C LEU A 242 -0.01 7.01 11.42
N LYS A 243 0.67 6.24 12.26
CA LYS A 243 0.59 4.78 12.22
C LYS A 243 -0.83 4.35 12.48
N PHE A 244 -1.46 3.70 11.49
CA PHE A 244 -2.85 3.29 11.59
C PHE A 244 -2.98 1.77 11.52
N ARG A 245 -3.37 1.16 12.63
CA ARG A 245 -3.63 -0.27 12.72
C ARG A 245 -4.60 -0.51 13.89
N PRO A 246 -5.92 -0.33 13.69
CA PRO A 246 -6.90 -0.58 14.74
C PRO A 246 -6.70 -1.97 15.39
N PRO A 247 -7.01 -2.10 16.70
CA PRO A 247 -6.96 -3.37 17.39
C PRO A 247 -7.76 -4.46 16.66
N TYR A 248 -7.32 -5.70 16.73
CA TYR A 248 -8.07 -6.79 16.11
C TYR A 248 -9.35 -7.11 16.86
N THR A 249 -10.46 -7.21 16.12
CA THR A 249 -11.74 -7.76 16.59
C THR A 249 -12.40 -8.62 15.52
N TYR A 250 -13.23 -9.57 15.96
CA TYR A 250 -14.19 -10.31 15.12
C TYR A 250 -15.60 -9.72 15.19
N GLU A 251 -15.82 -8.78 16.10
CA GLU A 251 -17.09 -8.11 16.30
C GLU A 251 -17.24 -6.92 15.33
N ASP A 252 -18.48 -6.56 15.02
CA ASP A 252 -18.80 -5.39 14.18
C ASP A 252 -18.74 -4.11 15.03
N ILE A 253 -17.53 -3.77 15.50
CA ILE A 253 -17.26 -2.57 16.31
C ILE A 253 -16.94 -1.38 15.40
N LEU A 254 -17.57 -0.25 15.69
CA LEU A 254 -17.18 1.06 15.16
C LEU A 254 -16.10 1.67 16.05
N TYR A 255 -14.93 1.89 15.48
CA TYR A 255 -13.81 2.55 16.13
C TYR A 255 -13.82 4.05 15.78
N GLU A 256 -13.82 4.89 16.81
CA GLU A 256 -13.71 6.34 16.64
C GLU A 256 -12.25 6.77 16.69
N TYR A 257 -11.84 7.57 15.71
CA TYR A 257 -10.48 8.07 15.61
C TYR A 257 -10.43 9.42 14.90
N ILE A 258 -9.30 10.11 14.93
CA ILE A 258 -9.12 11.35 14.17
C ILE A 258 -9.42 11.14 12.68
N ASN A 259 -10.09 12.10 12.05
CA ASN A 259 -10.48 12.00 10.66
C ASN A 259 -9.26 12.09 9.72
N GLY A 260 -9.28 11.33 8.63
CA GLY A 260 -8.19 11.31 7.67
C GLY A 260 -8.41 10.30 6.55
N ARG A 261 -7.47 10.29 5.59
CA ARG A 261 -7.45 9.34 4.48
C ARG A 261 -6.46 8.23 4.75
N ILE A 262 -6.86 6.99 4.48
CA ILE A 262 -6.01 5.83 4.72
C ILE A 262 -5.16 5.54 3.49
N LEU A 263 -3.85 5.51 3.67
CA LEU A 263 -2.84 5.22 2.66
C LEU A 263 -2.34 3.78 2.82
N TRP A 264 -2.40 3.01 1.74
CA TRP A 264 -1.75 1.69 1.68
C TRP A 264 -0.24 1.84 1.81
N GLN A 265 0.39 0.97 2.60
CA GLN A 265 1.85 0.92 2.68
C GLN A 265 2.42 0.07 1.54
N MET A 266 3.55 0.51 0.97
CA MET A 266 4.33 -0.28 0.02
C MET A 266 5.40 -1.08 0.75
N CYS A 267 5.58 -2.34 0.37
CA CYS A 267 6.50 -3.28 1.02
C CYS A 267 6.24 -3.57 2.52
N PRO A 268 5.00 -3.54 3.06
CA PRO A 268 4.75 -3.93 4.44
C PRO A 268 4.91 -5.44 4.63
N PRO A 269 4.99 -5.91 5.90
CA PRO A 269 4.92 -7.34 6.20
C PRO A 269 3.70 -7.99 5.55
N LYS A 270 3.84 -9.27 5.20
CA LYS A 270 2.91 -9.98 4.30
C LYS A 270 1.48 -10.11 4.81
N ALA A 271 1.29 -10.15 6.13
CA ALA A 271 -0.03 -10.23 6.76
C ALA A 271 -0.40 -8.91 7.47
N SER A 272 0.32 -7.82 7.21
CA SER A 272 0.15 -6.58 7.96
C SER A 272 -1.19 -5.92 7.63
N THR A 273 -1.95 -5.58 8.67
CA THR A 273 -3.08 -4.65 8.61
C THR A 273 -2.65 -3.23 8.97
N GLU A 274 -1.35 -2.95 9.03
CA GLU A 274 -0.87 -1.61 9.28
C GLU A 274 -0.96 -0.81 7.98
N THR A 275 -1.62 0.33 8.05
CA THR A 275 -1.64 1.37 7.02
C THR A 275 -1.18 2.69 7.63
N ARG A 276 -1.32 3.79 6.90
CA ARG A 276 -0.99 5.12 7.37
C ARG A 276 -2.20 6.02 7.23
N LEU A 277 -2.55 6.72 8.29
CA LEU A 277 -3.63 7.70 8.26
C LEU A 277 -3.05 9.08 7.99
N ILE A 278 -3.46 9.69 6.88
CA ILE A 278 -3.06 11.02 6.46
C ILE A 278 -4.15 11.99 6.88
N VAL A 279 -3.82 12.88 7.81
CA VAL A 279 -4.72 13.84 8.45
C VAL A 279 -4.43 15.23 7.87
N ASP A 280 -5.42 15.87 7.27
CA ASP A 280 -5.27 17.26 6.82
C ASP A 280 -5.32 18.21 8.04
N ALA A 281 -4.67 19.38 7.98
CA ALA A 281 -4.64 20.33 9.10
C ALA A 281 -6.02 20.66 9.68
N LYS A 282 -7.05 20.75 8.84
CA LYS A 282 -8.44 21.00 9.27
C LYS A 282 -9.01 19.88 10.18
N ASP A 283 -8.54 18.65 10.01
CA ASP A 283 -8.99 17.49 10.77
C ASP A 283 -8.13 17.28 12.03
N ALA A 284 -6.97 17.95 12.10
CA ALA A 284 -6.06 17.90 13.24
C ALA A 284 -6.50 18.75 14.44
N ASN A 285 -7.51 19.61 14.33
CA ASN A 285 -8.01 20.45 15.42
C ASN A 285 -8.73 19.62 16.49
N MET A 286 -8.65 20.03 17.77
CA MET A 286 -9.38 19.42 18.89
C MET A 286 -10.91 19.36 18.69
N HIS A 287 -11.48 20.27 17.89
CA HIS A 287 -12.93 20.33 17.63
C HIS A 287 -13.38 19.53 16.41
N SER A 288 -12.46 18.94 15.65
CA SER A 288 -12.80 18.20 14.43
C SER A 288 -13.45 16.87 14.77
N LEU A 289 -14.57 16.59 14.08
CA LEU A 289 -15.34 15.36 14.26
C LEU A 289 -14.47 14.13 13.97
N PRO A 290 -14.56 13.08 14.80
CA PRO A 290 -13.84 11.84 14.53
C PRO A 290 -14.44 11.12 13.32
N MET A 291 -13.62 10.35 12.62
CA MET A 291 -14.11 9.32 11.72
C MET A 291 -14.55 8.09 12.52
N LYS A 292 -15.55 7.37 12.01
CA LYS A 292 -16.01 6.09 12.56
C LYS A 292 -15.72 4.98 11.55
N ILE A 293 -14.96 3.97 11.95
CA ILE A 293 -14.52 2.88 11.06
C ILE A 293 -15.01 1.55 11.59
N SER A 294 -15.63 0.74 10.74
CA SER A 294 -15.81 -0.69 11.02
C SER A 294 -14.45 -1.39 10.98
N ILE A 295 -13.97 -1.82 12.14
CA ILE A 295 -12.68 -2.51 12.24
C ILE A 295 -12.67 -3.77 11.37
N ARG A 296 -13.78 -4.51 11.36
CA ARG A 296 -13.91 -5.73 10.56
C ARG A 296 -13.81 -5.45 9.07
N ALA A 297 -14.49 -4.41 8.57
CA ALA A 297 -14.39 -4.02 7.16
C ALA A 297 -12.96 -3.65 6.78
N TYR A 298 -12.29 -2.83 7.62
CA TYR A 298 -10.89 -2.44 7.44
C TYR A 298 -9.95 -3.64 7.37
N GLN A 299 -10.07 -4.59 8.31
CA GLN A 299 -9.23 -5.79 8.33
C GLN A 299 -9.48 -6.68 7.12
N ASN A 300 -10.73 -6.85 6.69
CA ASN A 300 -11.06 -7.66 5.52
C ASN A 300 -10.45 -7.04 4.25
N LEU A 301 -10.50 -5.71 4.09
CA LEU A 301 -9.84 -5.02 2.99
C LEU A 301 -8.32 -5.26 3.03
N CYS A 302 -7.70 -5.18 4.21
CA CYS A 302 -6.29 -5.52 4.36
C CYS A 302 -6.00 -7.00 4.02
N ALA A 303 -6.89 -7.92 4.38
CA ALA A 303 -6.75 -9.34 4.12
C ALA A 303 -6.77 -9.62 2.61
N GLU A 304 -7.77 -9.09 1.91
CA GLU A 304 -7.91 -9.16 0.46
C GLU A 304 -6.70 -8.54 -0.24
N HIS A 305 -6.31 -7.34 0.17
CA HIS A 305 -5.16 -6.65 -0.40
C HIS A 305 -3.88 -7.50 -0.30
N ASN A 306 -3.63 -8.08 0.88
CA ASN A 306 -2.43 -8.88 1.13
C ASN A 306 -2.43 -10.27 0.48
N ILE A 307 -3.60 -10.90 0.32
CA ILE A 307 -3.73 -12.26 -0.22
C ILE A 307 -3.93 -12.27 -1.73
N ILE A 308 -4.67 -11.29 -2.26
CA ILE A 308 -5.10 -11.22 -3.66
C ILE A 308 -4.30 -10.16 -4.40
N ASP A 309 -4.44 -8.90 -3.98
CA ASP A 309 -4.00 -7.77 -4.81
C ASP A 309 -2.49 -7.66 -4.93
N ARG A 310 -1.80 -7.61 -3.80
CA ARG A 310 -0.34 -7.45 -3.75
C ARG A 310 0.41 -8.58 -4.46
N PRO A 311 0.11 -9.86 -4.23
CA PRO A 311 0.87 -10.96 -4.85
C PRO A 311 0.44 -11.32 -6.27
N TRP A 312 -0.83 -11.13 -6.66
CA TRP A 312 -1.37 -11.70 -7.90
C TRP A 312 -1.76 -10.69 -8.98
N LYS A 313 -2.03 -9.42 -8.63
CA LYS A 313 -2.31 -8.41 -9.65
C LYS A 313 -1.03 -7.93 -10.32
N THR A 314 -1.07 -7.87 -11.64
CA THR A 314 -0.04 -7.23 -12.47
C THR A 314 -0.61 -5.92 -13.00
N TYR A 315 0.08 -4.81 -12.76
CA TYR A 315 -0.40 -3.47 -13.10
C TYR A 315 0.21 -2.94 -14.41
N LYS A 316 -0.49 -1.99 -15.04
CA LYS A 316 0.04 -1.22 -16.18
C LYS A 316 1.35 -0.52 -15.79
N ILE A 317 2.24 -0.38 -16.76
CA ILE A 317 3.52 0.31 -16.59
C ILE A 317 3.24 1.82 -16.41
N PRO A 318 3.64 2.45 -15.29
CA PRO A 318 3.38 3.86 -15.05
C PRO A 318 4.32 4.77 -15.84
N HIS A 319 5.52 4.29 -16.20
CA HIS A 319 6.52 5.05 -16.94
C HIS A 319 7.54 4.10 -17.61
N PRO A 320 8.02 4.37 -18.85
CA PRO A 320 8.91 3.46 -19.56
C PRO A 320 10.28 3.23 -18.89
N ASP A 321 10.74 4.19 -18.09
CA ASP A 321 12.03 4.13 -17.38
C ASP A 321 12.11 3.02 -16.32
N VAL A 322 10.98 2.44 -15.91
CA VAL A 322 10.98 1.30 -14.97
C VAL A 322 11.72 0.07 -15.50
N LYS A 323 11.92 -0.03 -16.82
CA LYS A 323 12.71 -1.10 -17.46
C LYS A 323 14.17 -1.11 -17.03
N HIS A 324 14.70 0.01 -16.52
CA HIS A 324 16.07 0.14 -16.04
C HIS A 324 16.22 -0.19 -14.55
N ILE A 325 15.13 -0.63 -13.89
CA ILE A 325 15.10 -0.89 -12.46
C ILE A 325 15.16 -2.40 -12.22
N LEU A 326 16.29 -2.86 -11.70
CA LEU A 326 16.49 -4.27 -11.40
C LEU A 326 15.51 -4.72 -10.31
N GLY A 327 14.69 -5.72 -10.62
CA GLY A 327 13.72 -6.27 -9.66
C GLY A 327 12.31 -5.69 -9.76
N TYR A 328 12.09 -4.69 -10.61
CA TYR A 328 10.76 -4.16 -10.89
C TYR A 328 9.92 -5.19 -11.65
N ASP A 329 8.72 -5.49 -11.15
CA ASP A 329 7.86 -6.55 -11.69
C ASP A 329 6.39 -6.19 -11.80
N ARG A 330 6.04 -4.89 -11.73
CA ARG A 330 4.65 -4.41 -11.86
C ARG A 330 3.68 -5.00 -10.82
N CYS A 331 4.17 -5.49 -9.68
CA CYS A 331 3.31 -5.75 -8.53
C CYS A 331 2.79 -4.45 -7.92
N PHE A 332 1.88 -4.55 -6.95
CA PHE A 332 1.33 -3.37 -6.26
C PHE A 332 2.44 -2.48 -5.69
N ASP A 333 3.36 -3.06 -4.92
CA ASP A 333 4.41 -2.33 -4.22
C ASP A 333 5.35 -1.59 -5.19
N CYS A 334 5.81 -2.28 -6.24
CA CYS A 334 6.68 -1.70 -7.28
C CYS A 334 5.97 -0.55 -8.02
N THR A 335 4.71 -0.75 -8.38
CA THR A 335 3.95 0.23 -9.17
C THR A 335 3.62 1.47 -8.33
N CYS A 336 3.17 1.28 -7.09
CA CYS A 336 2.92 2.37 -6.15
C CYS A 336 4.20 3.16 -5.83
N GLU A 337 5.34 2.48 -5.66
CA GLU A 337 6.62 3.18 -5.51
C GLU A 337 6.94 4.07 -6.72
N ALA A 338 6.85 3.52 -7.94
CA ALA A 338 7.11 4.29 -9.15
C ALA A 338 6.16 5.50 -9.25
N MET A 339 4.89 5.32 -8.88
CA MET A 339 3.91 6.41 -8.83
C MET A 339 4.28 7.49 -7.79
N CYS A 340 4.79 7.12 -6.61
CA CYS A 340 5.26 8.08 -5.61
C CYS A 340 6.44 8.92 -6.12
N TRP A 341 7.40 8.30 -6.80
CA TRP A 341 8.51 9.04 -7.40
C TRP A 341 8.06 9.95 -8.54
N LEU A 342 7.16 9.48 -9.40
CA LEU A 342 6.57 10.31 -10.46
C LEU A 342 5.80 11.51 -9.89
N SER A 343 5.12 11.34 -8.75
CA SER A 343 4.48 12.45 -8.04
C SER A 343 5.51 13.44 -7.49
N TYR A 344 6.61 12.96 -6.90
CA TYR A 344 7.70 13.83 -6.47
C TYR A 344 8.25 14.64 -7.65
N MET A 345 8.53 14.00 -8.78
CA MET A 345 9.10 14.65 -9.97
C MET A 345 8.21 15.76 -10.56
N LYS A 346 6.92 15.78 -10.23
CA LYS A 346 5.97 16.84 -10.64
C LYS A 346 6.05 18.10 -9.76
N LEU A 347 6.66 18.00 -8.57
CA LEU A 347 6.85 19.17 -7.71
C LEU A 347 7.83 20.17 -8.35
N LYS A 348 7.70 21.44 -7.96
CA LYS A 348 8.71 22.45 -8.31
C LYS A 348 10.02 22.20 -7.56
N ASN A 349 11.13 22.71 -8.10
CA ASN A 349 12.48 22.62 -7.53
C ASN A 349 12.95 21.22 -7.12
N THR A 350 12.44 20.19 -7.81
CA THR A 350 12.85 18.81 -7.59
C THR A 350 14.25 18.55 -8.08
N LYS A 351 14.94 17.63 -7.41
CA LYS A 351 16.23 17.15 -7.89
C LYS A 351 16.05 16.45 -9.24
N LYS A 352 16.75 16.92 -10.27
CA LYS A 352 16.67 16.36 -11.63
C LYS A 352 17.36 15.00 -11.67
N ARG A 353 16.54 13.95 -11.72
CA ARG A 353 16.91 12.55 -11.94
C ARG A 353 15.83 11.86 -12.73
N SER A 354 16.20 10.81 -13.43
CA SER A 354 15.27 9.82 -13.98
C SER A 354 14.56 9.06 -12.85
N LEU A 355 13.46 8.39 -13.18
CA LEU A 355 12.71 7.57 -12.23
C LEU A 355 13.57 6.42 -11.71
N SER A 356 14.34 5.79 -12.59
CA SER A 356 15.23 4.68 -12.24
C SER A 356 16.35 5.13 -11.31
N GLU A 357 16.94 6.30 -11.52
CA GLU A 357 17.93 6.89 -10.60
C GLU A 357 17.35 7.15 -9.22
N HIS A 358 16.13 7.68 -9.11
CA HIS A 358 15.45 7.87 -7.82
C HIS A 358 15.21 6.55 -7.08
N MET A 359 14.62 5.56 -7.75
CA MET A 359 14.33 4.25 -7.15
C MET A 359 15.61 3.50 -6.74
N ASN A 360 16.68 3.62 -7.54
CA ASN A 360 17.98 3.02 -7.25
C ASN A 360 18.70 3.75 -6.11
N ALA A 361 18.57 5.07 -5.98
CA ALA A 361 19.11 5.83 -4.85
C ALA A 361 18.51 5.35 -3.52
N LEU A 362 17.21 5.10 -3.48
CA LEU A 362 16.55 4.53 -2.30
C LEU A 362 17.07 3.13 -1.98
N THR A 363 17.25 2.27 -2.99
CA THR A 363 17.86 0.94 -2.80
C THR A 363 19.27 1.03 -2.21
N LYS A 364 20.09 1.97 -2.69
CA LYS A 364 21.45 2.18 -2.19
C LYS A 364 21.47 2.57 -0.71
N ILE A 365 20.57 3.46 -0.29
CA ILE A 365 20.52 3.97 1.09
C ILE A 365 19.90 2.95 2.04
N THR A 366 18.85 2.25 1.61
CA THR A 366 18.14 1.28 2.46
C THR A 366 18.80 -0.10 2.47
N HIS A 367 19.70 -0.38 1.52
CA HIS A 367 20.21 -1.72 1.23
C HIS A 367 19.09 -2.75 0.97
N GLN A 368 17.94 -2.28 0.49
CA GLN A 368 16.75 -3.08 0.21
C GLN A 368 16.43 -3.02 -1.30
N PRO A 369 17.08 -3.88 -2.11
CA PRO A 369 16.80 -3.97 -3.55
C PRO A 369 15.44 -4.64 -3.80
N LEU A 370 14.81 -4.26 -4.92
CA LEU A 370 13.57 -4.92 -5.38
C LEU A 370 13.84 -6.37 -5.84
N LYS A 371 15.04 -6.66 -6.33
CA LYS A 371 15.47 -8.03 -6.65
C LYS A 371 16.17 -8.66 -5.44
N SER A 372 15.72 -9.84 -5.02
CA SER A 372 16.44 -10.69 -4.07
C SER A 372 17.21 -11.79 -4.81
N ASN A 373 18.14 -12.47 -4.11
CA ASN A 373 18.93 -13.58 -4.67
C ASN A 373 18.08 -14.74 -5.22
N LYS A 374 16.79 -14.83 -4.86
CA LYS A 374 15.91 -15.94 -5.27
C LYS A 374 14.69 -15.49 -6.09
N THR A 375 14.21 -14.26 -5.96
CA THR A 375 12.96 -13.79 -6.60
C THR A 375 12.96 -12.30 -6.95
N MET A 376 12.13 -11.93 -7.94
CA MET A 376 11.65 -10.55 -8.15
C MET A 376 10.77 -10.09 -6.97
N HIS A 377 10.49 -8.79 -6.88
CA HIS A 377 9.91 -8.19 -5.66
C HIS A 377 8.56 -8.77 -5.25
N GLY A 378 7.56 -8.77 -6.12
CA GLY A 378 6.17 -9.07 -5.82
C GLY A 378 5.63 -10.34 -6.47
N HIS A 379 6.21 -10.78 -7.58
CA HIS A 379 5.69 -11.93 -8.30
C HIS A 379 6.17 -13.24 -7.70
N PHE A 380 5.18 -14.10 -7.46
CA PHE A 380 5.40 -15.54 -7.32
C PHE A 380 6.22 -15.99 -8.53
N GLN A 381 7.23 -16.83 -8.30
CA GLN A 381 7.95 -17.56 -9.35
C GLN A 381 6.95 -18.47 -10.10
N PHE A 382 6.02 -17.93 -10.87
CA PHE A 382 5.72 -18.54 -12.13
C PHE A 382 6.88 -18.17 -13.01
N ASP A 383 7.68 -19.19 -13.26
CA ASP A 383 8.70 -19.20 -14.29
C ASP A 383 8.19 -18.35 -15.46
N MET A 384 9.00 -17.39 -15.91
CA MET A 384 8.62 -16.50 -17.00
C MET A 384 8.15 -17.27 -18.24
N ALA A 385 8.42 -18.57 -18.33
CA ALA A 385 7.78 -19.51 -19.24
C ALA A 385 6.23 -19.45 -19.25
N ALA A 386 5.53 -19.50 -18.11
CA ALA A 386 4.07 -19.54 -18.09
C ALA A 386 3.42 -18.20 -18.50
N VAL A 387 4.04 -17.07 -18.12
CA VAL A 387 3.62 -15.71 -18.52
C VAL A 387 4.06 -15.39 -19.96
N ARG A 388 5.16 -15.97 -20.46
CA ARG A 388 5.54 -15.89 -21.89
C ARG A 388 4.55 -16.66 -22.74
N ILE A 389 4.06 -17.80 -22.28
CA ILE A 389 3.05 -18.56 -23.02
C ILE A 389 1.72 -17.81 -23.11
N SER A 390 1.27 -17.11 -22.06
CA SER A 390 0.05 -16.28 -22.16
C SER A 390 0.21 -15.07 -23.09
N LYS A 391 1.44 -14.53 -23.23
CA LYS A 391 1.77 -13.47 -24.20
C LYS A 391 2.01 -13.96 -25.64
N MET A 392 2.02 -15.27 -25.89
CA MET A 392 2.06 -15.84 -27.25
C MET A 392 0.65 -16.24 -27.75
N ILE A 393 -0.39 -16.06 -26.93
CA ILE A 393 -1.78 -16.45 -27.21
C ILE A 393 -2.65 -15.22 -27.58
N TYR A 394 -2.15 -14.00 -27.40
CA TYR A 394 -2.69 -12.74 -27.92
C TYR A 394 -1.61 -12.05 -28.75
#